data_AF-A0AAD9BMA2-F1
#
_entry.id   AF-A0AAD9BMA2-F1
#
_cell.length_a   1.000
_cell.length_b   1.000
_cell.length_c   1.000
_cell.angle_alpha   90.00
_cell.angle_beta   90.00
_cell.angle_gamma   90.00
#
_symmetry.space_group_name_H-M   'P 1'
#
loop_
_entity.id
_entity.type
_entity.pdbx_description
1 polymer ?
#
loop_
_entity_poly.entity_id
_entity_poly.type
_entity_poly.pdbx_seq_one_letter_code
_entity_poly.pdbx_strand_id
1 'polypeptide(L)'
;MVTEGTPSQVDLSPASTAILVEGDFVISNIPRMADSFALLFGLMYVLHLDYPKKLINTFTFIQKVLMGLDDGKPPKPCLLNLKNDLLLRE
;
A
#
# COMPACT_ATOMS: atom_id res chain seq x y z
N MET A 1 -23.83 -11.45 38.65
CA MET A 1 -23.88 -11.74 37.21
C MET A 1 -22.57 -11.27 36.61
N VAL A 2 -21.69 -12.19 36.24
CA VAL A 2 -20.42 -11.90 35.57
C VAL A 2 -20.74 -11.89 34.08
N THR A 3 -20.73 -10.73 33.45
CA THR A 3 -20.94 -10.63 32.00
C THR A 3 -19.59 -10.84 31.33
N GLU A 4 -19.48 -11.96 30.62
CA GLU A 4 -18.32 -12.34 29.82
C GLU A 4 -17.95 -11.25 28.81
N GLY A 5 -16.65 -10.94 28.75
CA GLY A 5 -16.10 -9.99 27.79
C GLY A 5 -16.20 -10.53 26.36
N THR A 6 -17.12 -9.98 25.58
CA THR A 6 -17.09 -10.10 24.12
C THR A 6 -15.82 -9.41 23.62
N PRO A 7 -14.96 -10.06 22.80
CA PRO A 7 -13.82 -9.36 22.21
C PRO A 7 -14.41 -8.30 21.28
N SER A 8 -14.29 -7.04 21.70
CA SER A 8 -14.74 -5.89 20.93
C SER A 8 -14.01 -5.96 19.59
N GLN A 9 -14.73 -6.15 18.49
CA GLN A 9 -14.18 -5.95 17.15
C GLN A 9 -13.58 -4.56 17.13
N VAL A 10 -12.25 -4.48 17.11
CA VAL A 10 -11.56 -3.22 16.87
C VAL A 10 -11.89 -2.83 15.45
N ASP A 11 -12.70 -1.79 15.29
CA ASP A 11 -12.90 -1.18 13.99
C ASP A 11 -11.56 -0.57 13.57
N LEU A 12 -10.89 -1.23 12.63
CA LEU A 12 -9.59 -0.82 12.10
C LEU A 12 -9.74 0.30 11.07
N SER A 13 -10.89 0.97 11.01
CA SER A 13 -11.10 2.11 10.13
C SER A 13 -10.51 3.38 10.78
N PRO A 14 -9.42 3.93 10.22
CA PRO A 14 -8.92 5.22 10.69
C PRO A 14 -9.94 6.29 10.34
N ALA A 15 -10.28 7.15 11.31
CA ALA A 15 -11.22 8.26 11.09
C ALA A 15 -10.74 9.22 9.98
N SER A 16 -9.42 9.34 9.80
CA SER A 16 -8.80 10.04 8.68
C SER A 16 -7.33 9.63 8.56
N THR A 17 -6.74 9.85 7.39
CA THR A 17 -5.34 9.53 7.10
C THR A 17 -4.61 10.74 6.52
N ALA A 18 -3.28 10.76 6.65
CA ALA A 18 -2.43 11.82 6.14
C ALA A 18 -1.11 11.25 5.62
N ILE A 19 -0.50 11.96 4.67
CA ILE A 19 0.77 11.60 4.05
C ILE A 19 1.83 12.58 4.52
N LEU A 20 2.83 12.04 5.19
CA LEU A 20 4.01 12.75 5.67
C LEU A 20 5.19 12.42 4.77
N VAL A 21 5.85 13.45 4.23
CA VAL A 21 7.10 13.30 3.47
C VAL A 21 8.16 14.13 4.17
N GLU A 22 9.28 13.50 4.53
CA GLU A 22 10.42 14.14 5.20
C GLU A 22 10.07 14.91 6.50
N GLY A 23 8.98 14.55 7.17
CA GLY A 23 8.55 15.21 8.40
C GLY A 23 7.50 16.30 8.20
N ASP A 24 7.13 16.60 6.96
CA ASP A 24 6.09 17.56 6.62
C ASP A 24 4.81 16.91 6.08
N PHE A 25 3.66 17.44 6.49
CA PHE A 25 2.36 17.00 6.00
C PHE A 25 2.14 17.51 4.58
N VAL A 26 2.24 16.62 3.60
CA VAL A 26 2.02 16.97 2.19
C VAL A 26 0.53 16.92 1.85
N ILE A 27 -0.18 15.90 2.34
CA ILE A 27 -1.63 15.77 2.15
C ILE A 27 -2.23 15.32 3.48
N SER A 28 -3.28 15.99 3.92
CA SER A 28 -3.97 15.69 5.17
C SER A 28 -5.46 15.46 4.93
N ASN A 29 -6.10 14.87 5.94
CA ASN A 29 -7.54 14.63 5.97
C ASN A 29 -8.10 13.74 4.84
N ILE A 30 -7.38 12.68 4.50
CA ILE A 30 -7.82 11.73 3.47
C ILE A 30 -8.73 10.68 4.14
N PRO A 31 -10.00 10.56 3.73
CA PRO A 31 -11.00 9.74 4.42
C PRO A 31 -10.79 8.24 4.22
N ARG A 32 -10.18 7.82 3.10
CA ARG A 32 -9.97 6.40 2.79
C ARG A 32 -8.48 6.07 2.77
N MET A 33 -8.14 4.98 3.44
CA MET A 33 -6.77 4.46 3.46
C MET A 33 -6.27 4.07 2.05
N ALA A 34 -7.15 3.55 1.20
CA ALA A 34 -6.82 3.23 -0.19
C ALA A 34 -6.41 4.47 -0.99
N ASP A 35 -7.15 5.58 -0.85
CA ASP A 35 -6.86 6.84 -1.54
C ASP A 35 -5.51 7.41 -1.06
N SER A 36 -5.25 7.38 0.25
CA SER A 36 -3.95 7.75 0.82
C SER A 36 -2.80 6.93 0.28
N PHE A 37 -3.01 5.63 0.12
CA PHE A 37 -1.97 4.76 -0.41
C PHE A 37 -1.69 5.02 -1.89
N ALA A 38 -2.73 5.26 -2.70
CA ALA A 38 -2.59 5.65 -4.10
C ALA A 38 -1.90 7.02 -4.26
N LEU A 39 -2.26 8.00 -3.43
CA LEU A 39 -1.62 9.31 -3.40
C LEU A 39 -0.15 9.22 -2.97
N LEU A 40 0.17 8.39 -1.97
CA LEU A 40 1.54 8.16 -1.55
C LEU A 40 2.38 7.58 -2.70
N PHE A 41 1.84 6.63 -3.45
CA PHE A 41 2.50 6.09 -4.63
C PHE A 41 2.74 7.16 -5.71
N GLY A 42 1.71 7.98 -6.01
CA GLY A 42 1.84 9.09 -6.95
C GLY A 42 2.89 10.11 -6.52
N LEU A 43 2.94 10.45 -5.23
CA LEU A 43 3.95 11.35 -4.67
C LEU A 43 5.35 10.78 -4.79
N MET A 44 5.55 9.49 -4.48
CA MET A 44 6.84 8.82 -4.67
C MET A 44 7.31 8.93 -6.12
N TYR A 45 6.40 8.78 -7.07
CA TYR A 45 6.70 8.88 -8.50
C TYR A 45 7.01 10.32 -8.94
N VAL A 46 6.15 11.29 -8.61
CA VAL A 46 6.30 12.71 -9.01
C VAL A 46 7.54 13.35 -8.38
N LEU A 47 7.81 13.03 -7.12
CA LEU A 47 8.97 13.56 -6.38
C LEU A 47 10.23 12.71 -6.58
N HIS A 48 10.16 11.62 -7.36
CA HIS A 48 11.25 10.67 -7.60
C HIS A 48 11.91 10.20 -6.28
N LEU A 49 11.08 9.87 -5.29
CA LEU A 49 11.52 9.38 -3.99
C LEU A 49 11.80 7.88 -4.07
N ASP A 50 12.81 7.44 -3.32
CA ASP A 50 13.03 6.02 -3.09
C ASP A 50 11.87 5.39 -2.33
N TYR A 51 11.44 4.21 -2.79
CA TYR A 51 10.41 3.47 -2.08
C TYR A 51 10.86 3.07 -0.67
N PRO A 52 9.96 3.06 0.33
CA PRO A 52 10.29 2.68 1.70
C PRO A 52 10.85 1.26 1.73
N LYS A 53 11.99 1.04 2.40
CA LYS A 53 12.66 -0.28 2.42
C LYS A 53 11.74 -1.45 2.82
N LYS A 54 10.78 -1.20 3.72
CA LYS A 54 9.81 -2.22 4.17
C LYS A 54 8.73 -2.52 3.13
N LEU A 55 8.42 -1.57 2.25
CA LEU A 55 7.35 -1.63 1.27
C LEU A 55 7.86 -1.72 -0.18
N ILE A 56 9.18 -1.82 -0.37
CA ILE A 56 9.81 -1.89 -1.69
C ILE A 56 9.18 -2.97 -2.57
N ASN A 57 8.89 -4.15 -2.01
CA ASN A 57 8.29 -5.24 -2.76
C ASN A 57 6.83 -4.94 -3.15
N THR A 58 6.06 -4.31 -2.26
CA THR A 58 4.66 -3.91 -2.52
C THR A 58 4.59 -2.89 -3.65
N PHE A 59 5.39 -1.83 -3.58
CA PHE A 59 5.42 -0.80 -4.62
C PHE A 59 6.00 -1.33 -5.93
N THR A 60 7.01 -2.20 -5.88
CA THR A 60 7.53 -2.88 -7.08
C THR A 60 6.46 -3.76 -7.72
N PHE A 61 5.67 -4.47 -6.92
CA PHE A 61 4.55 -5.28 -7.45
C PHE A 61 3.51 -4.40 -8.14
N ILE A 62 3.07 -3.32 -7.48
CA ILE A 62 2.10 -2.39 -8.07
C ILE A 62 2.64 -1.81 -9.37
N GLN A 63 3.88 -1.33 -9.39
CA GLN A 63 4.46 -0.73 -10.58
C GLN A 63 4.61 -1.74 -11.73
N LYS A 64 5.26 -2.89 -11.48
CA LYS A 64 5.58 -3.84 -12.54
C LYS A 64 4.39 -4.70 -12.96
N VAL A 65 3.58 -5.14 -11.99
CA VAL A 65 2.49 -6.09 -12.23
C VAL A 65 1.18 -5.36 -12.48
N LEU A 66 0.80 -4.42 -11.61
CA LEU A 66 -0.50 -3.75 -11.73
C LEU A 66 -0.49 -2.65 -12.81
N MET A 67 0.59 -1.86 -12.90
CA MET A 67 0.72 -0.79 -13.90
C MET A 67 1.42 -1.21 -15.19
N GLY A 68 2.03 -2.40 -15.23
CA GLY A 68 2.75 -2.89 -16.41
C GLY A 68 4.01 -2.10 -16.77
N LEU A 69 4.55 -1.31 -15.83
CA LEU A 69 5.77 -0.53 -16.01
C LEU A 69 6.99 -1.43 -15.75
N ASP A 70 7.27 -2.33 -16.71
CA ASP A 70 8.42 -3.22 -16.63
C ASP A 70 9.68 -2.55 -17.19
N ASP A 71 10.73 -2.54 -16.38
CA ASP A 71 12.10 -2.12 -16.67
C ASP A 71 12.91 -3.23 -17.37
N GLY A 72 12.24 -4.28 -17.89
CA GLY A 72 12.85 -5.45 -18.52
C GLY A 72 13.55 -6.41 -17.54
N LYS A 73 13.51 -6.12 -16.24
CA LYS A 73 14.04 -7.00 -15.19
C LYS A 73 12.93 -7.82 -14.57
N PRO A 74 13.08 -9.16 -14.54
CA PRO A 74 12.06 -10.02 -13.96
C PRO A 74 11.78 -9.63 -12.50
N PRO A 75 10.50 -9.47 -12.10
CA PRO A 75 10.17 -9.23 -10.71
C PRO A 75 10.66 -10.41 -9.86
N LYS A 76 10.91 -10.15 -8.58
CA LYS A 76 11.37 -11.19 -7.64
C LYS A 76 10.43 -12.41 -7.70
N PRO A 77 10.92 -13.65 -7.51
CA PRO A 77 10.11 -14.86 -7.58
C PRO A 77 8.84 -14.81 -6.70
N CYS A 78 8.93 -14.19 -5.52
CA CYS A 78 7.78 -13.96 -4.64
C CYS A 78 6.68 -13.08 -5.29
N LEU A 79 7.06 -12.05 -6.04
CA LEU A 79 6.12 -11.17 -6.75
C LEU A 79 5.50 -11.86 -7.97
N LEU A 80 6.26 -12.71 -8.66
CA LEU A 80 5.74 -13.53 -9.76
C LEU A 80 4.72 -14.56 -9.25
N ASN A 81 5.03 -15.24 -8.15
CA ASN A 81 4.08 -16.16 -7.51
C ASN A 81 2.82 -15.41 -7.06
N LEU A 82 2.97 -14.23 -6.43
CA LEU A 82 1.83 -13.42 -6.03
C LEU A 82 0.97 -13.00 -7.24
N LYS A 83 1.60 -12.60 -8.35
CA LYS A 83 0.87 -12.28 -9.59
C LYS A 83 0.07 -13.49 -10.06
N ASN A 84 0.72 -14.66 -10.13
CA ASN A 84 0.09 -15.89 -10.60
C ASN A 84 -1.06 -16.29 -9.67
N ASP A 85 -0.89 -16.22 -8.35
CA ASP A 85 -1.96 -16.53 -7.38
C ASP A 85 -3.15 -15.58 -7.49
N LEU A 86 -2.92 -14.31 -7.83
CA LEU A 86 -3.99 -13.31 -7.97
C LEU A 86 -4.69 -13.36 -9.33
N LEU A 87 -3.95 -13.64 -10.41
CA LEU A 87 -4.48 -13.64 -11.79
C LEU A 87 -4.94 -15.00 -12.29
N LEU A 88 -4.52 -16.12 -11.68
CA LEU A 88 -4.97 -17.48 -12.03
C LEU A 88 -6.18 -17.94 -11.19
N ARG A 89 -6.69 -17.08 -10.29
CA ARG A 89 -7.89 -17.35 -9.47
C ARG A 89 -9.21 -16.90 -10.13
N GLU A 90 -9.18 -16.54 -11.41
CA GLU A 90 -10.39 -16.25 -12.21
C GLU A 90 -11.04 -17.52 -12.77
#